data_AF-A0A536GM73-F1
#
_entry.id   AF-A0A536GM73-F1
#
_cell.length_a   1.000
_cell.length_b   1.000
_cell.length_c   1.000
_cell.angle_alpha   90.00
_cell.angle_beta   90.00
_cell.angle_gamma   90.00
#
_symmetry.space_group_name_H-M   'P 1'
#
loop_
_entity.id
_entity.type
_entity.pdbx_description
1 polymer ?
#
loop_
_entity_poly.entity_id
_entity_poly.type
_entity_poly.pdbx_seq_one_letter_code
_entity_poly.pdbx_strand_id
1 'polypeptide(L)'
;MIGDVLTSEGVRVGARAADLHDAIEQVGAILVTEGLVTDGYIKAMHEREAIVSTYLGNGIALPHGTNDAQDTILRTGLAVVQFPDGVPWGEEPARLVIGLAARSDEHIEVLSRLATILGDAEVCERLARTTDAEEIYTTLMSPPSEGGGAHEELPPGIPRTVRISNPSGLHARPAAQVVARLQPLDAQVTLEVNGKRADARSITATLGLGASVGDELTITVHGPDATAALDAVLSIVTSGSDI
;
A
#
# COMPACT_ATOMS: atom_id res chain seq x y z
N MET A 1 -11.75 -14.35 -4.62
CA MET A 1 -11.86 -13.48 -3.42
C MET A 1 -11.04 -14.12 -2.34
N ILE A 2 -9.99 -13.45 -1.88
CA ILE A 2 -9.37 -13.77 -0.59
C ILE A 2 -10.45 -13.49 0.47
N GLY A 3 -11.18 -14.53 0.88
CA GLY A 3 -12.05 -14.47 2.05
C GLY A 3 -11.20 -14.29 3.31
N ASP A 4 -11.73 -13.58 4.31
CA ASP A 4 -11.15 -13.26 5.63
C ASP A 4 -9.87 -14.02 6.00
N VAL A 5 -8.72 -13.52 5.49
CA VAL A 5 -7.39 -14.06 5.82
C VAL A 5 -6.92 -13.62 7.20
N LEU A 6 -7.53 -12.57 7.75
CA LEU A 6 -7.34 -12.14 9.12
C LEU A 6 -8.71 -12.18 9.79
N THR A 7 -8.74 -12.60 11.05
CA THR A 7 -9.90 -12.51 11.94
C THR A 7 -9.64 -11.44 12.99
N SER A 8 -10.67 -10.95 13.65
CA SER A 8 -10.53 -10.05 14.82
C SER A 8 -9.68 -10.68 15.92
N GLU A 9 -9.82 -11.99 16.12
CA GLU A 9 -9.10 -12.81 17.10
C GLU A 9 -7.62 -12.99 16.71
N GLY A 10 -7.30 -12.86 15.43
CA GLY A 10 -5.94 -12.91 14.88
C GLY A 10 -5.11 -11.65 15.17
N VAL A 11 -5.66 -10.63 15.84
CA VAL A 11 -4.98 -9.37 16.14
C VAL A 11 -4.77 -9.19 17.65
N ARG A 12 -3.52 -8.90 18.05
CA ARG A 12 -3.16 -8.62 19.44
C ARG A 12 -2.41 -7.30 19.57
N VAL A 13 -2.89 -6.44 20.46
CA VAL A 13 -2.30 -5.11 20.74
C VAL A 13 -1.55 -5.07 22.07
N GLY A 14 -0.63 -4.12 22.21
CA GLY A 14 0.04 -3.83 23.49
C GLY A 14 0.98 -4.92 24.00
N ALA A 15 1.50 -5.79 23.12
CA ALA A 15 2.40 -6.86 23.49
C ALA A 15 3.82 -6.34 23.78
N ARG A 16 4.64 -7.20 24.40
CA ARG A 16 6.07 -6.99 24.62
C ARG A 16 6.80 -8.23 24.16
N ALA A 17 7.94 -8.05 23.51
CA ALA A 17 8.86 -9.14 23.21
C ALA A 17 10.28 -8.76 23.64
N ALA A 18 11.05 -9.74 24.12
CA ALA A 18 12.43 -9.53 24.50
C ALA A 18 13.33 -9.29 23.27
N ASP A 19 13.06 -10.01 22.18
CA ASP A 19 13.81 -9.97 20.93
C ASP A 19 12.92 -10.44 19.75
N LEU A 20 13.50 -10.49 18.56
CA LEU A 20 12.80 -10.92 17.35
C LEU A 20 12.31 -12.39 17.44
N HIS A 21 13.00 -13.25 18.18
CA HIS A 21 12.65 -14.66 18.29
C HIS A 21 11.36 -14.79 19.09
N ASP A 22 11.28 -14.13 20.25
CA ASP A 22 10.06 -14.04 21.06
C ASP A 22 8.88 -13.44 20.26
N ALA A 23 9.13 -12.41 19.45
CA ALA A 23 8.08 -11.83 18.61
C ALA A 23 7.57 -12.80 17.52
N ILE A 24 8.45 -13.58 16.88
CA ILE A 24 8.07 -14.64 15.93
C ILE A 24 7.27 -15.75 16.63
N GLU A 25 7.69 -16.18 17.83
CA GLU A 25 6.95 -17.16 18.64
C GLU A 25 5.54 -16.65 18.97
N GLN A 26 5.41 -15.39 19.39
CA GLN A 26 4.12 -14.80 19.77
C GLN A 26 3.13 -14.70 18.61
N VAL A 27 3.59 -14.33 17.41
CA VAL A 27 2.71 -14.27 16.23
C VAL A 27 2.45 -15.66 15.65
N GLY A 28 3.47 -16.55 15.66
CA GLY A 28 3.34 -17.94 15.25
C GLY A 28 2.33 -18.72 16.09
N ALA A 29 2.31 -18.49 17.41
CA ALA A 29 1.32 -19.10 18.30
C ALA A 29 -0.12 -18.71 17.96
N ILE A 30 -0.36 -17.49 17.46
CA ILE A 30 -1.67 -17.07 16.97
C ILE A 30 -2.01 -17.82 15.68
N LEU A 31 -1.07 -17.94 14.73
CA LEU A 31 -1.29 -18.72 13.50
C LEU A 31 -1.69 -20.18 13.81
N VAL A 32 -1.07 -20.79 14.81
CA VAL A 32 -1.42 -22.14 15.27
C VAL A 32 -2.80 -22.17 15.92
N THR A 33 -3.09 -21.22 16.82
CA THR A 33 -4.37 -21.13 17.56
C THR A 33 -5.55 -20.92 16.61
N GLU A 34 -5.37 -20.10 15.57
CA GLU A 34 -6.36 -19.84 14.51
C GLU A 34 -6.49 -21.01 13.51
N GLY A 35 -5.73 -22.09 13.70
CA GLY A 35 -5.74 -23.27 12.83
C GLY A 35 -5.24 -22.97 11.41
N LEU A 36 -4.36 -21.99 11.24
CA LEU A 36 -3.75 -21.63 9.95
C LEU A 36 -2.58 -22.55 9.62
N VAL A 37 -1.83 -22.96 10.64
CA VAL A 37 -0.61 -23.77 10.52
C VAL A 37 -0.49 -24.77 11.67
N THR A 38 0.40 -25.75 11.50
CA THR A 38 0.86 -26.62 12.60
C THR A 38 2.05 -26.00 13.35
N ASP A 39 2.37 -26.49 14.55
CA ASP A 39 3.51 -26.01 15.36
C ASP A 39 4.85 -26.01 14.60
N GLY A 40 5.04 -26.94 13.66
CA GLY A 40 6.25 -27.03 12.84
C GLY A 40 6.51 -25.80 11.98
N TYR A 41 5.50 -24.97 11.70
CA TYR A 41 5.64 -23.78 10.88
C TYR A 41 6.44 -22.66 11.58
N ILE A 42 6.35 -22.56 12.91
CA ILE A 42 7.07 -21.53 13.68
C ILE A 42 8.58 -21.70 13.51
N LYS A 43 9.06 -22.94 13.55
CA LYS A 43 10.45 -23.27 13.25
C LYS A 43 10.86 -22.78 11.86
N ALA A 44 10.01 -22.97 10.86
CA ALA A 44 10.28 -22.51 9.50
C ALA A 44 10.30 -20.98 9.39
N MET A 45 9.53 -20.25 10.20
CA MET A 45 9.57 -18.79 10.26
C MET A 45 10.93 -18.28 10.76
N HIS A 46 11.47 -18.90 11.82
CA HIS A 46 12.82 -18.59 12.32
C HIS A 46 13.90 -18.91 11.30
N GLU A 47 13.83 -20.09 10.67
CA GLU A 47 14.78 -20.50 9.62
C GLU A 47 14.76 -19.51 8.45
N ARG A 48 13.58 -19.02 8.07
CA ARG A 48 13.44 -18.02 7.01
C ARG A 48 14.03 -16.67 7.40
N GLU A 49 13.77 -16.18 8.60
CA GLU A 49 14.29 -14.90 9.11
C GLU A 49 15.82 -14.91 9.18
N ALA A 50 16.42 -16.04 9.61
CA ALA A 50 17.86 -16.18 9.73
C ALA A 50 18.62 -16.08 8.40
N ILE A 51 17.95 -16.28 7.26
CA ILE A 51 18.55 -16.19 5.92
C ILE A 51 18.61 -14.72 5.46
N VAL A 52 17.46 -14.06 5.47
CA VAL A 52 17.30 -12.64 5.11
C VAL A 52 16.15 -12.09 5.94
N SER A 53 16.38 -10.94 6.55
CA SER A 53 15.37 -10.32 7.41
C SER A 53 14.06 -10.06 6.67
N THR A 54 12.95 -10.28 7.38
CA THR A 54 11.60 -10.00 6.90
C THR A 54 11.09 -8.62 7.31
N TYR A 55 11.96 -7.74 7.80
CA TYR A 55 11.64 -6.33 8.01
C TYR A 55 11.33 -5.64 6.68
N LEU A 56 10.23 -4.89 6.64
CA LEU A 56 9.74 -4.24 5.42
C LEU A 56 9.90 -2.71 5.44
N GLY A 57 10.25 -2.11 6.59
CA GLY A 57 10.30 -0.67 6.78
C GLY A 57 9.17 -0.14 7.67
N ASN A 58 9.31 1.11 8.12
CA ASN A 58 8.29 1.84 8.90
C ASN A 58 7.74 1.07 10.11
N GLY A 59 8.60 0.29 10.77
CA GLY A 59 8.25 -0.50 11.95
C GLY A 59 7.41 -1.74 11.65
N ILE A 60 7.36 -2.24 10.42
CA ILE A 60 6.61 -3.45 10.07
C ILE A 60 7.56 -4.60 9.70
N ALA A 61 7.32 -5.77 10.26
CA ALA A 61 7.98 -7.03 9.88
C ALA A 61 6.93 -8.08 9.45
N LEU A 62 7.29 -8.91 8.47
CA LEU A 62 6.40 -9.95 7.90
C LEU A 62 7.04 -11.35 7.98
N PRO A 63 7.24 -11.92 9.19
CA PRO A 63 7.78 -13.26 9.31
C PRO A 63 6.83 -14.29 8.67
N HIS A 64 7.40 -15.20 7.90
CA HIS A 64 6.72 -16.29 7.18
C HIS A 64 7.65 -17.50 7.08
N GLY A 65 7.09 -18.69 6.86
CA GLY A 65 7.87 -19.91 6.75
C GLY A 65 8.68 -20.02 5.45
N THR A 66 9.60 -20.98 5.41
CA THR A 66 10.33 -21.36 4.20
C THR A 66 9.41 -22.07 3.19
N ASN A 67 9.83 -22.12 1.92
CA ASN A 67 9.10 -22.83 0.87
C ASN A 67 8.95 -24.34 1.11
N ASP A 68 9.83 -24.94 1.91
CA ASP A 68 9.77 -26.37 2.23
C ASP A 68 8.76 -26.68 3.35
N ALA A 69 8.22 -25.66 4.01
CA ALA A 69 7.26 -25.80 5.10
C ALA A 69 5.79 -25.82 4.64
N GLN A 70 5.53 -25.90 3.33
CA GLN A 70 4.17 -25.81 2.76
C GLN A 70 3.21 -26.88 3.30
N ASP A 71 3.70 -28.06 3.68
CA ASP A 71 2.89 -29.13 4.27
C ASP A 71 2.41 -28.82 5.69
N THR A 72 3.00 -27.81 6.33
CA THR A 72 2.60 -27.35 7.66
C THR A 72 1.56 -26.22 7.63
N ILE A 73 1.19 -25.76 6.44
CA ILE A 73 0.15 -24.74 6.21
C ILE A 73 -1.20 -25.44 5.98
N LEU A 74 -2.14 -25.25 6.91
CA LEU A 74 -3.49 -25.81 6.85
C LEU A 74 -4.41 -24.95 5.98
N ARG A 75 -4.31 -23.63 6.11
CA ARG A 75 -5.04 -22.64 5.32
C ARG A 75 -4.28 -21.31 5.28
N THR A 76 -4.45 -20.56 4.18
CA THR A 76 -3.85 -19.23 4.06
C THR A 76 -4.48 -18.27 5.06
N GLY A 77 -3.66 -17.47 5.74
CA GLY A 77 -4.11 -16.50 6.71
C GLY A 77 -2.98 -15.70 7.34
N LEU A 78 -3.39 -14.74 8.17
CA LEU A 78 -2.56 -13.75 8.84
C LEU A 78 -2.79 -13.80 10.35
N ALA A 79 -1.76 -13.42 11.09
CA ALA A 79 -1.85 -13.03 12.48
C ALA A 79 -1.05 -11.74 12.68
N VAL A 80 -1.45 -10.92 13.65
CA VAL A 80 -0.83 -9.61 13.89
C VAL A 80 -0.56 -9.43 15.38
N VAL A 81 0.67 -9.04 15.71
CA VAL A 81 1.03 -8.63 17.06
C VAL A 81 1.68 -7.25 17.00
N GLN A 82 1.10 -6.30 17.74
CA GLN A 82 1.65 -4.95 17.91
C GLN A 82 2.50 -4.89 19.18
N PHE A 83 3.69 -4.30 19.04
CA PHE A 83 4.67 -4.05 20.09
C PHE A 83 4.94 -2.54 20.18
N PRO A 84 4.20 -1.78 21.01
CA PRO A 84 4.32 -0.32 21.06
C PRO A 84 5.72 0.21 21.40
N ASP A 85 6.45 -0.54 22.24
CA ASP A 85 7.82 -0.20 22.65
C ASP A 85 8.88 -0.58 21.58
N GLY A 86 8.46 -1.31 20.54
CA GLY A 86 9.33 -1.83 19.49
C GLY A 86 10.10 -3.09 19.89
N VAL A 87 10.39 -3.92 18.89
CA VAL A 87 11.22 -5.12 18.99
C VAL A 87 12.47 -4.91 18.14
N PRO A 88 13.69 -5.14 18.65
CA PRO A 88 14.90 -5.07 17.84
C PRO A 88 14.83 -6.02 16.64
N TRP A 89 14.86 -5.47 15.41
CA TRP A 89 14.71 -6.22 14.16
C TRP A 89 15.71 -5.77 13.08
N GLY A 90 16.92 -5.41 13.50
CA GLY A 90 17.94 -4.81 12.63
C GLY A 90 18.24 -3.37 13.03
N GLU A 91 18.35 -2.48 12.05
CA GLU A 91 18.66 -1.06 12.29
C GLU A 91 17.48 -0.30 12.90
N GLU A 92 16.26 -0.66 12.50
CA GLU A 92 15.02 -0.08 13.00
C GLU A 92 14.19 -1.13 13.75
N PRO A 93 13.44 -0.73 14.80
CA PRO A 93 12.62 -1.65 15.56
C PRO A 93 11.30 -1.95 14.83
N ALA A 94 10.86 -3.20 14.86
CA ALA A 94 9.51 -3.60 14.43
C ALA A 94 8.50 -3.30 15.55
N ARG A 95 7.41 -2.60 15.22
CA ARG A 95 6.28 -2.31 16.11
C ARG A 95 5.00 -3.05 15.71
N LEU A 96 4.91 -3.52 14.46
CA LEU A 96 3.84 -4.38 13.99
C LEU A 96 4.46 -5.60 13.32
N VAL A 97 4.24 -6.77 13.91
CA VAL A 97 4.72 -8.04 13.38
C VAL A 97 3.54 -8.81 12.82
N ILE A 98 3.59 -9.09 11.52
CA ILE A 98 2.51 -9.70 10.77
C ILE A 98 2.97 -11.10 10.37
N GLY A 99 2.44 -12.14 11.00
CA GLY A 99 2.72 -13.52 10.64
C GLY A 99 1.91 -13.90 9.42
N LEU A 100 2.56 -14.47 8.40
CA LEU A 100 1.89 -14.92 7.17
C LEU A 100 2.04 -16.43 6.98
N ALA A 101 0.90 -17.10 6.89
CA ALA A 101 0.77 -18.45 6.39
C ALA A 101 0.13 -18.38 5.00
N ALA A 102 0.87 -18.69 3.94
CA ALA A 102 0.31 -18.68 2.59
C ALA A 102 0.88 -19.80 1.72
N ARG A 103 0.00 -20.40 0.93
CA ARG A 103 0.36 -21.40 -0.07
C ARG A 103 0.63 -20.72 -1.41
N SER A 104 1.72 -21.06 -2.09
CA SER A 104 2.05 -20.55 -3.43
C SER A 104 2.11 -19.01 -3.56
N ASP A 105 1.56 -18.42 -4.62
CA ASP A 105 1.70 -17.00 -5.00
C ASP A 105 0.76 -16.07 -4.21
N GLU A 106 -0.03 -16.61 -3.28
CA GLU A 106 -0.99 -15.85 -2.45
C GLU A 106 -0.29 -14.85 -1.51
N HIS A 107 1.02 -15.01 -1.28
CA HIS A 107 1.83 -14.02 -0.57
C HIS A 107 1.84 -12.65 -1.28
N ILE A 108 1.74 -12.63 -2.62
CA ILE A 108 1.86 -11.38 -3.40
C ILE A 108 0.69 -10.43 -3.17
N GLU A 109 -0.53 -10.96 -3.04
CA GLU A 109 -1.71 -10.13 -2.77
C GLU A 109 -1.66 -9.50 -1.37
N VAL A 110 -1.20 -10.26 -0.38
CA VAL A 110 -0.96 -9.76 0.99
C VAL A 110 0.13 -8.68 0.98
N LEU A 111 1.27 -8.96 0.33
CA LEU A 111 2.38 -8.00 0.21
C LEU A 111 1.95 -6.70 -0.46
N SER A 112 1.08 -6.75 -1.47
CA SER A 112 0.58 -5.56 -2.16
C SER A 112 -0.24 -4.65 -1.23
N ARG A 113 -1.05 -5.24 -0.33
CA ARG A 113 -1.80 -4.47 0.68
C ARG A 113 -0.87 -3.85 1.71
N LEU A 114 0.09 -4.62 2.20
CA LEU A 114 1.09 -4.15 3.15
C LEU A 114 1.95 -3.03 2.56
N ALA A 115 2.29 -3.10 1.27
CA ALA A 115 3.03 -2.05 0.57
C ALA A 115 2.30 -0.69 0.57
N THR A 116 0.97 -0.67 0.48
CA THR A 116 0.18 0.56 0.60
C THR A 116 0.32 1.17 2.00
N ILE A 117 0.22 0.34 3.05
CA ILE A 117 0.35 0.78 4.44
C ILE A 117 1.77 1.26 4.72
N LEU A 118 2.77 0.51 4.28
CA LEU A 118 4.19 0.87 4.37
C LEU A 118 4.49 2.20 3.67
N GLY A 119 3.74 2.58 2.64
CA GLY A 119 3.90 3.87 1.97
C GLY A 119 3.41 5.07 2.78
N ASP A 120 2.65 4.84 3.86
CA ASP A 120 2.04 5.86 4.70
C ASP A 120 2.59 5.79 6.13
N ALA A 121 3.55 6.67 6.41
CA ALA A 121 4.20 6.73 7.72
C ALA A 121 3.24 7.14 8.85
N GLU A 122 2.20 7.93 8.56
CA GLU A 122 1.20 8.33 9.56
C GLU A 122 0.31 7.16 9.93
N VAL A 123 -0.10 6.34 8.95
CA VAL A 123 -0.81 5.09 9.21
C VAL A 123 0.07 4.15 10.04
N CYS A 124 1.34 3.96 9.66
CA CYS A 124 2.25 3.08 10.42
C CYS A 124 2.41 3.54 11.88
N GLU A 125 2.62 4.84 12.13
CA GLU A 125 2.77 5.37 13.48
C GLU A 125 1.47 5.26 14.29
N ARG A 126 0.31 5.44 13.66
CA ARG A 126 -1.00 5.26 14.28
C ARG A 126 -1.21 3.79 14.69
N LEU A 127 -1.00 2.85 13.77
CA LEU A 127 -1.10 1.42 14.04
C LEU A 127 -0.09 0.95 15.09
N ALA A 128 1.07 1.59 15.21
CA ALA A 128 2.05 1.29 16.24
C ALA A 128 1.64 1.70 17.66
N ARG A 129 0.69 2.62 17.81
CA ARG A 129 0.30 3.21 19.11
C ARG A 129 -1.14 2.93 19.52
N THR A 130 -1.99 2.50 18.59
CA THR A 130 -3.40 2.25 18.91
C THR A 130 -3.54 1.20 20.00
N THR A 131 -4.59 1.35 20.81
CA THR A 131 -4.99 0.35 21.81
C THR A 131 -6.20 -0.45 21.36
N ASP A 132 -6.68 -0.19 20.13
CA ASP A 132 -7.83 -0.84 19.53
C ASP A 132 -7.39 -1.86 18.48
N ALA A 133 -7.61 -3.14 18.77
CA ALA A 133 -7.31 -4.22 17.83
C ALA A 133 -8.17 -4.14 16.56
N GLU A 134 -9.40 -3.63 16.67
CA GLU A 134 -10.29 -3.45 15.52
C GLU A 134 -9.75 -2.40 14.54
N GLU A 135 -9.05 -1.37 15.02
CA GLU A 135 -8.41 -0.38 14.14
C GLU A 135 -7.33 -1.04 13.26
N ILE A 136 -6.50 -1.90 13.84
CA ILE A 136 -5.48 -2.66 13.10
C ILE A 136 -6.15 -3.62 12.12
N TYR A 137 -7.14 -4.39 12.59
CA TYR A 137 -7.91 -5.32 11.76
C TYR A 137 -8.54 -4.62 10.55
N THR A 138 -9.32 -3.58 10.80
CA THR A 138 -10.01 -2.82 9.74
C THR A 138 -9.05 -2.14 8.80
N THR A 139 -7.93 -1.58 9.27
CA THR A 139 -6.92 -0.95 8.41
C THR A 139 -6.25 -1.97 7.49
N LEU A 140 -5.92 -3.17 7.99
CA LEU A 140 -5.30 -4.23 7.19
C LEU A 140 -6.27 -4.93 6.23
N MET A 141 -7.54 -5.06 6.61
CA MET A 141 -8.59 -5.74 5.83
C MET A 141 -9.33 -4.80 4.88
N SER A 142 -9.23 -3.49 5.06
CA SER A 142 -9.75 -2.54 4.08
C SER A 142 -9.09 -2.83 2.74
N PRO A 143 -9.87 -2.94 1.64
CA PRO A 143 -9.26 -3.06 0.32
C PRO A 143 -8.29 -1.90 0.17
N PRO A 144 -7.11 -2.13 -0.46
CA PRO A 144 -6.27 -1.01 -0.84
C PRO A 144 -7.19 -0.09 -1.65
N SER A 145 -7.40 1.12 -1.16
CA SER A 145 -8.20 2.11 -1.88
C SER A 145 -7.71 2.08 -3.32
N GLU A 146 -8.62 1.87 -4.29
CA GLU A 146 -8.22 1.97 -5.68
C GLU A 146 -7.65 3.38 -5.91
N GLY A 147 -6.32 3.48 -5.91
CA GLY A 147 -5.61 4.75 -5.82
C GLY A 147 -4.90 4.96 -4.48
N GLY A 148 -3.65 4.49 -4.40
CA GLY A 148 -2.68 5.00 -3.44
C GLY A 148 -2.37 6.46 -3.77
N GLY A 149 -3.10 7.35 -3.11
CA GLY A 149 -3.00 8.80 -3.13
C GLY A 149 -4.21 9.31 -2.34
N ALA A 150 -3.99 9.75 -1.12
CA ALA A 150 -5.04 10.21 -0.22
C ALA A 150 -6.00 11.17 -0.94
N HIS A 151 -7.28 10.82 -1.00
CA HIS A 151 -8.33 11.81 -1.19
C HIS A 151 -8.49 12.57 0.14
N GLU A 152 -7.57 13.49 0.40
CA GLU A 152 -7.96 14.68 1.14
C GLU A 152 -8.91 15.46 0.21
N GLU A 153 -10.14 15.72 0.64
CA GLU A 153 -11.03 16.62 -0.09
C GLU A 153 -10.39 18.01 -0.07
N LEU A 154 -9.58 18.29 -1.10
CA LEU A 154 -9.00 19.60 -1.31
C LEU A 154 -10.16 20.60 -1.54
N PRO A 155 -10.12 21.79 -0.93
CA PRO A 155 -11.17 22.81 -1.09
C PRO A 155 -11.36 23.10 -2.58
N PRO A 156 -12.60 23.31 -3.09
CA PRO A 156 -12.88 23.31 -4.52
C PRO A 156 -11.96 24.28 -5.28
N GLY A 157 -10.99 23.72 -6.01
CA GLY A 157 -10.22 24.43 -7.01
C GLY A 157 -11.13 24.69 -8.20
N ILE A 158 -10.84 25.72 -9.00
CA ILE A 158 -11.64 25.98 -10.20
C ILE A 158 -11.30 24.90 -11.24
N PRO A 159 -12.22 23.95 -11.54
CA PRO A 159 -11.92 22.90 -12.51
C PRO A 159 -11.69 23.51 -13.90
N ARG A 160 -10.75 22.93 -14.63
CA ARG A 160 -10.45 23.27 -16.02
C ARG A 160 -10.71 22.07 -16.90
N THR A 161 -11.71 22.19 -17.76
CA THR A 161 -12.11 21.14 -18.69
C THR A 161 -11.46 21.36 -20.05
N VAL A 162 -10.81 20.33 -20.60
CA VAL A 162 -10.13 20.36 -21.89
C VAL A 162 -10.42 19.09 -22.65
N ARG A 163 -10.49 19.18 -23.98
CA ARG A 163 -10.56 18.00 -24.84
C ARG A 163 -9.16 17.48 -25.11
N ILE A 164 -8.91 16.19 -24.88
CA ILE A 164 -7.61 15.58 -25.17
C ILE A 164 -7.40 15.57 -26.68
N SER A 165 -6.40 16.29 -27.19
CA SER A 165 -6.04 16.29 -28.61
C SER A 165 -4.71 15.59 -28.89
N ASN A 166 -3.98 15.17 -27.84
CA ASN A 166 -2.83 14.31 -28.01
C ASN A 166 -3.25 13.01 -28.74
N PRO A 167 -2.69 12.69 -29.91
CA PRO A 167 -3.15 11.57 -30.75
C PRO A 167 -3.12 10.22 -30.04
N SER A 168 -2.29 10.09 -29.01
CA SER A 168 -2.13 8.85 -28.28
C SER A 168 -2.90 8.81 -26.95
N GLY A 169 -3.64 9.88 -26.60
CA GLY A 169 -4.33 10.01 -25.31
C GLY A 169 -3.37 10.15 -24.11
N LEU A 170 -3.84 9.88 -22.89
CA LEU A 170 -3.02 9.81 -21.67
C LEU A 170 -2.45 8.40 -21.43
N HIS A 171 -1.89 7.80 -22.49
CA HIS A 171 -1.19 6.53 -22.38
C HIS A 171 0.19 6.69 -21.71
N ALA A 172 0.96 5.59 -21.59
CA ALA A 172 2.16 5.53 -20.76
C ALA A 172 3.19 6.66 -20.98
N ARG A 173 3.39 7.12 -22.23
CA ARG A 173 4.39 8.15 -22.54
C ARG A 173 3.94 9.57 -22.13
N PRO A 174 2.78 10.09 -22.58
CA PRO A 174 2.20 11.33 -22.08
C PRO A 174 1.99 11.32 -20.56
N ALA A 175 1.52 10.21 -19.98
CA ALA A 175 1.38 10.09 -18.54
C ALA A 175 2.73 10.27 -17.81
N ALA A 176 3.79 9.59 -18.27
CA ALA A 176 5.13 9.76 -17.71
C ALA A 176 5.68 11.20 -17.89
N GLN A 177 5.37 11.86 -19.01
CA GLN A 177 5.73 13.26 -19.22
C GLN A 177 5.01 14.20 -18.26
N VAL A 178 3.72 13.93 -17.96
CA VAL A 178 2.95 14.71 -16.98
C VAL A 178 3.60 14.57 -15.62
N VAL A 179 3.85 13.35 -15.16
CA VAL A 179 4.51 13.10 -13.86
C VAL A 179 5.87 13.79 -13.78
N ALA A 180 6.70 13.66 -14.82
CA ALA A 180 8.03 14.27 -14.85
C ALA A 180 7.98 15.80 -14.77
N ARG A 181 6.99 16.45 -15.39
CA ARG A 181 6.84 17.91 -15.34
C ARG A 181 6.22 18.41 -14.04
N LEU A 182 5.45 17.58 -13.35
CA LEU A 182 4.89 17.91 -12.05
C LEU A 182 5.89 17.67 -10.90
N GLN A 183 6.85 16.75 -11.06
CA GLN A 183 7.84 16.41 -10.04
C GLN A 183 8.51 17.63 -9.36
N PRO A 184 8.97 18.68 -10.07
CA PRO A 184 9.62 19.83 -9.44
C PRO A 184 8.66 20.87 -8.83
N LEU A 185 7.34 20.75 -9.05
CA LEU A 185 6.36 21.77 -8.65
C LEU A 185 5.77 21.45 -7.28
N ASP A 186 5.46 22.45 -6.49
CA ASP A 186 4.63 22.34 -5.28
C ASP A 186 3.16 22.55 -5.67
N ALA A 187 2.57 21.48 -6.20
CA ALA A 187 1.16 21.48 -6.60
C ALA A 187 0.56 20.07 -6.59
N GLN A 188 -0.67 19.96 -6.11
CA GLN A 188 -1.48 18.75 -6.22
C GLN A 188 -2.37 18.88 -7.46
N VAL A 189 -2.43 17.82 -8.28
CA VAL A 189 -3.14 17.83 -9.57
C VAL A 189 -4.01 16.59 -9.66
N THR A 190 -5.32 16.79 -9.77
CA THR A 190 -6.29 15.73 -10.02
C THR A 190 -6.77 15.79 -11.46
N LEU A 191 -6.82 14.62 -12.10
CA LEU A 191 -7.36 14.40 -13.44
C LEU A 191 -8.66 13.60 -13.34
N GLU A 192 -9.69 14.02 -14.04
CA GLU A 192 -10.97 13.30 -14.12
C GLU A 192 -11.42 13.12 -15.57
N VAL A 193 -11.79 11.88 -15.93
CA VAL A 193 -12.34 11.53 -17.24
C VAL A 193 -13.32 10.36 -17.07
N ASN A 194 -14.48 10.40 -17.75
CA ASN A 194 -15.47 9.32 -17.72
C ASN A 194 -15.88 8.88 -16.28
N GLY A 195 -15.93 9.81 -15.33
CA GLY A 195 -16.24 9.54 -13.91
C GLY A 195 -15.12 8.88 -13.10
N LYS A 196 -13.94 8.68 -13.69
CA LYS A 196 -12.74 8.18 -13.01
C LYS A 196 -11.82 9.35 -12.66
N ARG A 197 -11.20 9.30 -11.47
CA ARG A 197 -10.23 10.28 -11.00
C ARG A 197 -8.85 9.66 -10.80
N ALA A 198 -7.81 10.46 -10.97
CA ALA A 198 -6.44 10.07 -10.69
C ALA A 198 -5.58 11.25 -10.24
N ASP A 199 -4.63 10.98 -9.36
CA ASP A 199 -3.50 11.87 -9.09
C ASP A 199 -2.56 11.89 -10.31
N ALA A 200 -2.35 13.08 -10.89
CA ALA A 200 -1.50 13.27 -12.05
C ALA A 200 -0.01 13.03 -11.77
N ARG A 201 0.41 12.91 -10.49
CA ARG A 201 1.76 12.52 -10.09
C ARG A 201 1.98 11.01 -10.07
N SER A 202 0.90 10.23 -10.10
CA SER A 202 0.97 8.78 -10.19
C SER A 202 0.81 8.33 -11.64
N ILE A 203 1.89 7.80 -12.23
CA ILE A 203 1.86 7.23 -13.60
C ILE A 203 0.79 6.14 -13.66
N THR A 204 0.75 5.25 -12.65
CA THR A 204 -0.20 4.14 -12.59
C THR A 204 -1.65 4.63 -12.50
N ALA A 205 -1.94 5.61 -11.64
CA ALA A 205 -3.31 6.14 -11.51
C ALA A 205 -3.75 6.84 -12.81
N THR A 206 -2.85 7.64 -13.41
CA THR A 206 -3.11 8.32 -14.68
C THR A 206 -3.40 7.33 -15.82
N LEU A 207 -2.69 6.20 -15.88
CA LEU A 207 -2.96 5.13 -16.84
C LEU A 207 -4.31 4.44 -16.60
N GLY A 208 -4.69 4.26 -15.32
CA GLY A 208 -5.98 3.67 -14.91
C GLY A 208 -7.22 4.46 -15.34
N LEU A 209 -7.05 5.75 -15.66
CA LEU A 209 -8.12 6.60 -16.21
C LEU A 209 -8.65 6.08 -17.56
N GLY A 210 -7.77 5.50 -18.40
CA GLY A 210 -8.12 5.11 -19.76
C GLY A 210 -8.46 6.30 -20.67
N ALA A 211 -7.92 7.50 -20.39
CA ALA A 211 -8.24 8.71 -21.13
C ALA A 211 -7.71 8.66 -22.57
N SER A 212 -8.62 8.77 -23.53
CA SER A 212 -8.36 8.64 -24.95
C SER A 212 -8.44 9.99 -25.68
N VAL A 213 -7.90 10.05 -26.90
CA VAL A 213 -8.07 11.23 -27.76
C VAL A 213 -9.56 11.52 -27.98
N GLY A 214 -9.94 12.78 -27.84
CA GLY A 214 -11.31 13.25 -27.97
C GLY A 214 -12.13 13.20 -26.68
N ASP A 215 -11.65 12.54 -25.62
CA ASP A 215 -12.28 12.56 -24.30
C ASP A 215 -12.20 13.95 -23.68
N GLU A 216 -13.17 14.24 -22.81
CA GLU A 216 -13.21 15.44 -21.99
C GLU A 216 -12.50 15.18 -20.65
N LEU A 217 -11.37 15.85 -20.46
CA LEU A 217 -10.54 15.77 -19.26
C LEU A 217 -10.79 16.99 -18.39
N THR A 218 -11.18 16.76 -17.13
CA THR A 218 -11.24 17.81 -16.11
C THR A 218 -9.96 17.77 -15.28
N ILE A 219 -9.30 18.93 -15.15
CA ILE A 219 -8.06 19.11 -14.41
C ILE A 219 -8.36 20.04 -13.23
N THR A 220 -8.04 19.60 -12.02
CA THR A 220 -8.15 20.40 -10.80
C THR A 220 -6.76 20.52 -10.17
N VAL A 221 -6.33 21.74 -9.87
CA VAL A 221 -4.97 22.01 -9.37
C VAL A 221 -5.02 22.86 -8.10
N HIS A 222 -4.17 22.50 -7.13
CA HIS A 222 -3.99 23.20 -5.86
C HIS A 222 -2.51 23.38 -5.54
N GLY A 223 -2.17 24.40 -4.76
CA GLY A 223 -0.81 24.63 -4.28
C GLY A 223 -0.14 25.87 -4.87
N PRO A 224 1.05 26.25 -4.36
CA PRO A 224 1.78 27.44 -4.79
C PRO A 224 2.06 27.51 -6.29
N ASP A 225 2.29 26.36 -6.94
CA ASP A 225 2.64 26.28 -8.36
C ASP A 225 1.45 25.91 -9.26
N ALA A 226 0.22 26.16 -8.82
CA ALA A 226 -0.99 25.68 -9.50
C ALA A 226 -1.08 26.08 -10.99
N THR A 227 -0.69 27.32 -11.33
CA THR A 227 -0.67 27.79 -12.72
C THR A 227 0.35 27.01 -13.56
N ALA A 228 1.57 26.85 -13.06
CA ALA A 228 2.64 26.14 -13.76
C ALA A 228 2.31 24.66 -13.94
N ALA A 229 1.69 24.04 -12.93
CA ALA A 229 1.24 22.65 -12.98
C ALA A 229 0.10 22.44 -13.97
N LEU A 230 -0.87 23.36 -14.03
CA LEU A 230 -1.94 23.33 -15.03
C LEU A 230 -1.36 23.43 -16.45
N ASP A 231 -0.47 24.40 -16.69
CA ASP A 231 0.16 24.59 -18.00
C ASP A 231 0.98 23.37 -18.42
N ALA A 232 1.69 22.74 -17.48
CA ALA A 232 2.45 21.51 -17.71
C ALA A 232 1.54 20.37 -18.21
N VAL A 233 0.40 20.15 -17.55
CA VAL A 233 -0.57 19.11 -17.95
C VAL A 233 -1.18 19.46 -19.31
N LEU A 234 -1.69 20.70 -19.46
CA LEU A 234 -2.33 21.16 -20.69
C LEU A 234 -1.42 20.96 -21.90
N SER A 235 -0.15 21.39 -21.80
CA SER A 235 0.81 21.28 -22.89
C SER A 235 1.05 19.85 -23.38
N ILE A 236 0.81 18.84 -22.54
CA ILE A 236 0.97 17.43 -22.92
C ILE A 236 -0.33 16.88 -23.51
N VAL A 237 -1.46 17.11 -22.85
CA VAL A 237 -2.76 16.56 -23.27
C VAL A 237 -3.32 17.24 -24.52
N THR A 238 -2.83 18.44 -24.84
CA THR A 238 -3.15 19.17 -26.08
C THR A 238 -2.02 19.19 -27.10
N SER A 239 -0.87 18.56 -26.82
CA SER A 239 0.21 18.44 -27.81
C SER A 239 -0.22 17.52 -28.95
N GLY A 240 -0.63 18.11 -30.07
CA GLY A 240 -1.23 17.40 -31.21
C GLY A 240 -2.08 18.24 -32.15
N SER A 241 -2.38 19.50 -31.81
CA SER A 241 -3.23 20.39 -32.62
C SER A 241 -2.47 21.33 -33.57
N ASP A 242 -1.31 20.93 -34.09
CA ASP A 242 -0.66 21.60 -35.22
C ASP A 242 -0.84 20.76 -36.50
N ILE A 243 -2.10 20.58 -36.93
CA ILE A 243 -2.47 20.27 -38.32
C ILE A 243 -3.81 20.95 -38.64
#